data_AF-A0A7W0IRQ8-F1
#
_entry.id   AF-A0A7W0IRQ8-F1
#
_cell.length_a   1.000
_cell.length_b   1.000
_cell.length_c   1.000
_cell.angle_alpha   90.00
_cell.angle_beta   90.00
_cell.angle_gamma   90.00
#
_symmetry.space_group_name_H-M   'P 1'
#
loop_
_entity.id
_entity.type
_entity.pdbx_description
1 polymer ?
#
loop_
_entity_poly.entity_id
_entity_poly.type
_entity_poly.pdbx_seq_one_letter_code
_entity_poly.pdbx_strand_id
1 'polypeptide(L)'
;MPQLENVTAILNTLRSDLKREKEAIITILKDPKIADWNTIDYKHYSPLLDSAGIDTNAISASLNNYQQQAKKIGKQIDAWNIEIGNQLADCIDISNPQTALASAQKLAEKITGLTAMKEEFQTIIRPLITANLCLQQQLDLTPLIAIAKLLAPAKKDQLSSGATILRLLTKQPDDNEGRHNLLDLGHEPERLEARFQRLTINKLPRLIEEILFHHIESSLAANREIKIFLHDLVERMSREISLIATIEKDLRAIQTESPAALIKGLVAQGQIMATLLSSLYHKQNLHSAMDTARVALDSINFFCSIMKNRIIPSLQKEVESAGSPLNPIVVSSKMTRSFFEGTGGIIRSLKLMMNSLKGQEAVNEIELQLMLEKGITNCKTFFGTSHDDLNKIKHYIDGIVSHYKKPFPYNDLFNLVKSTIISYGEGVEIFITDYEIPKDMQLMISPPPTRVGAVTTAINKYKITFQKANANT
;
A
#
# COMPACT_ATOMS: atom_id res chain seq x y z
N MET A 1 25.84 -19.17 -72.94
CA MET A 1 26.52 -18.57 -71.77
C MET A 1 25.72 -18.52 -70.45
N PRO A 2 24.54 -19.17 -70.25
CA PRO A 2 23.81 -19.06 -68.96
C PRO A 2 24.51 -19.76 -67.77
N GLN A 3 25.39 -20.74 -68.04
CA GLN A 3 26.11 -21.45 -66.98
C GLN A 3 27.22 -20.61 -66.35
N LEU A 4 27.93 -19.78 -67.14
CA LEU A 4 28.99 -18.88 -66.65
C LEU A 4 28.43 -17.71 -65.83
N GLU A 5 27.28 -17.19 -66.25
CA GLU A 5 26.51 -16.21 -65.47
C GLU A 5 26.09 -16.80 -64.12
N ASN A 6 25.69 -18.08 -64.09
CA ASN A 6 25.32 -18.80 -62.87
C ASN A 6 26.53 -19.03 -61.94
N VAL A 7 27.71 -19.40 -62.47
CA VAL A 7 28.96 -19.51 -61.67
C VAL A 7 29.33 -18.17 -61.03
N THR A 8 29.34 -17.11 -61.83
CA THR A 8 29.67 -15.74 -61.38
C THR A 8 28.66 -15.25 -60.33
N ALA A 9 27.37 -15.55 -60.50
CA ALA A 9 26.33 -15.24 -59.53
C ALA A 9 26.57 -15.97 -58.19
N ILE A 10 26.80 -17.29 -58.20
CA ILE A 10 27.08 -18.09 -57.00
C ILE A 10 28.30 -17.54 -56.25
N LEU A 11 29.41 -17.31 -56.96
CA LEU A 11 30.65 -16.82 -56.36
C LEU A 11 30.50 -15.42 -55.75
N ASN A 12 29.76 -14.52 -56.42
CA ASN A 12 29.47 -13.18 -55.88
C ASN A 12 28.55 -13.24 -54.65
N THR A 13 27.56 -14.12 -54.62
CA THR A 13 26.73 -14.35 -53.43
C THR A 13 27.57 -14.84 -52.25
N LEU A 14 28.40 -15.87 -52.46
CA LEU A 14 29.30 -16.42 -51.44
C LEU A 14 30.27 -15.35 -50.89
N ARG A 15 30.82 -14.50 -51.77
CA ARG A 15 31.70 -13.40 -51.37
C ARG A 15 30.98 -12.37 -50.50
N SER A 16 29.74 -12.03 -50.87
CA SER A 16 28.90 -11.12 -50.10
C SER A 16 28.56 -11.69 -48.72
N ASP A 17 28.22 -12.98 -48.66
CA ASP A 17 27.97 -13.69 -47.41
C ASP A 17 29.19 -13.71 -46.50
N LEU A 18 30.36 -14.09 -47.02
CA LEU A 18 31.61 -14.11 -46.25
C LEU A 18 31.99 -12.72 -45.72
N LYS A 19 31.73 -11.65 -46.49
CA LYS A 19 31.95 -10.27 -46.06
C LYS A 19 31.03 -9.91 -44.88
N ARG A 20 29.74 -10.20 -45.00
CA ARG A 20 28.75 -9.99 -43.94
C ARG A 20 29.11 -10.75 -42.66
N GLU A 21 29.57 -11.99 -42.79
CA GLU A 21 30.00 -12.80 -41.65
C GLU A 21 31.25 -12.25 -40.96
N LYS A 22 32.23 -11.76 -41.74
CA LYS A 22 33.41 -11.08 -41.20
C LYS A 22 33.02 -9.84 -40.40
N GLU A 23 32.13 -9.02 -40.95
CA GLU A 23 31.61 -7.82 -40.30
C GLU A 23 30.84 -8.15 -39.01
N ALA A 24 30.04 -9.23 -39.00
CA ALA A 24 29.32 -9.70 -37.82
C ALA A 24 30.29 -10.11 -36.69
N ILE A 25 31.34 -10.88 -36.99
CA ILE A 25 32.35 -11.29 -35.99
C ILE A 25 33.11 -10.08 -35.45
N ILE A 26 33.51 -9.13 -36.31
CA ILE A 26 34.18 -7.90 -35.88
C ILE A 26 33.26 -7.08 -34.98
N THR A 27 31.97 -7.02 -35.29
CA THR A 27 30.97 -6.32 -34.46
C THR A 27 30.88 -6.96 -33.07
N ILE A 28 30.80 -8.29 -32.98
CA ILE A 28 30.78 -9.03 -31.71
C ILE A 28 32.06 -8.78 -30.90
N LEU A 29 33.23 -8.81 -31.54
CA LEU A 29 34.51 -8.57 -30.86
C LEU A 29 34.64 -7.13 -30.30
N LYS A 30 33.94 -6.18 -30.91
CA LYS A 30 33.91 -4.78 -30.49
C LYS A 30 32.76 -4.46 -29.54
N ASP A 31 31.84 -5.39 -29.31
CA ASP A 31 30.72 -5.19 -28.38
C ASP A 31 31.28 -5.04 -26.95
N PRO A 32 31.08 -3.89 -26.28
CA PRO A 32 31.52 -3.68 -24.91
C PRO A 32 31.00 -4.74 -23.93
N LYS A 33 29.84 -5.36 -24.21
CA LYS A 33 29.26 -6.44 -23.38
C LYS A 33 30.11 -7.71 -23.36
N ILE A 34 31.01 -7.87 -24.32
CA ILE A 34 31.91 -9.02 -24.47
C ILE A 34 33.35 -8.58 -24.22
N ALA A 35 33.78 -7.49 -24.84
CA ALA A 35 35.17 -7.03 -24.80
C ALA A 35 35.63 -6.61 -23.39
N ASP A 36 34.78 -5.93 -22.62
CA ASP A 36 35.15 -5.36 -21.32
C ASP A 36 35.42 -6.43 -20.26
N TRP A 37 34.92 -7.65 -20.42
CA TRP A 37 35.19 -8.75 -19.49
C TRP A 37 36.69 -9.08 -19.34
N ASN A 38 37.53 -8.77 -20.34
CA ASN A 38 38.98 -8.92 -20.20
C ASN A 38 39.61 -7.91 -19.23
N THR A 39 38.92 -6.82 -18.93
CA THR A 39 39.42 -5.74 -18.07
C THR A 39 38.93 -5.88 -16.62
N ILE A 40 38.01 -6.83 -16.37
CA ILE A 40 37.38 -7.06 -15.08
C ILE A 40 38.20 -8.11 -14.33
N ASP A 41 38.58 -7.80 -13.09
CA ASP A 41 39.09 -8.80 -12.15
C ASP A 41 37.93 -9.65 -11.60
N TYR A 42 37.43 -10.58 -12.41
CA TYR A 42 36.31 -11.44 -12.04
C TYR A 42 36.63 -12.38 -10.87
N LYS A 43 37.92 -12.60 -10.56
CA LYS A 43 38.33 -13.36 -9.37
C LYS A 43 38.11 -12.54 -8.10
N HIS A 44 38.47 -11.26 -8.12
CA HIS A 44 38.19 -10.35 -7.01
C HIS A 44 36.67 -10.24 -6.74
N TYR A 45 35.86 -10.22 -7.80
CA TYR A 45 34.39 -10.13 -7.70
C TYR A 45 33.66 -11.47 -7.61
N SER A 46 34.37 -12.60 -7.42
CA SER A 46 33.72 -13.93 -7.43
C SER A 46 32.52 -14.04 -6.49
N PRO A 47 32.56 -13.54 -5.23
CA PRO A 47 31.43 -13.68 -4.33
C PRO A 47 30.17 -12.93 -4.81
N LEU A 48 30.36 -11.79 -5.49
CA LEU A 48 29.27 -11.02 -6.08
C LEU A 48 28.72 -11.72 -7.33
N LEU A 49 29.59 -12.22 -8.20
CA LEU A 49 29.20 -12.95 -9.40
C LEU A 49 28.46 -14.25 -9.04
N ASP A 50 28.96 -15.01 -8.08
CA ASP A 50 28.33 -16.23 -7.56
C ASP A 50 26.92 -15.92 -7.00
N SER A 51 26.77 -14.80 -6.27
CA SER A 51 25.47 -14.37 -5.75
C SER A 51 24.45 -13.98 -6.82
N ALA A 52 24.94 -13.53 -7.98
CA ALA A 52 24.12 -13.25 -9.17
C ALA A 52 23.88 -14.50 -10.03
N GLY A 53 24.36 -15.68 -9.61
CA GLY A 53 24.22 -16.94 -10.34
C GLY A 53 25.17 -17.08 -11.54
N ILE A 54 26.29 -16.34 -11.53
CA ILE A 54 27.24 -16.29 -12.64
C ILE A 54 28.43 -17.21 -12.36
N ASP A 55 28.65 -18.20 -13.23
CA ASP A 55 29.79 -19.13 -13.12
C ASP A 55 31.10 -18.47 -13.62
N THR A 56 31.98 -18.16 -12.67
CA THR A 56 33.30 -17.56 -12.94
C THR A 56 34.24 -18.48 -13.73
N ASN A 57 34.08 -19.80 -13.65
CA ASN A 57 34.88 -20.75 -14.45
C ASN A 57 34.45 -20.72 -15.92
N ALA A 58 33.14 -20.65 -16.18
CA ALA A 58 32.60 -20.51 -17.52
C ALA A 58 33.07 -19.19 -18.17
N ILE A 59 33.06 -18.08 -17.43
CA ILE A 59 33.62 -16.79 -17.90
C ILE A 59 35.10 -16.94 -18.26
N SER A 60 35.91 -17.54 -17.38
CA SER A 60 37.34 -17.73 -17.62
C SER A 60 37.62 -18.56 -18.88
N ALA A 61 36.89 -19.67 -19.05
CA ALA A 61 36.99 -20.51 -20.24
C ALA A 61 36.58 -19.76 -21.52
N SER A 62 35.52 -18.94 -21.46
CA SER A 62 35.10 -18.09 -22.57
C SER A 62 36.16 -17.07 -22.96
N LEU A 63 36.74 -16.36 -21.99
CA LEU A 63 37.75 -15.31 -22.24
C LEU A 63 39.03 -15.86 -22.88
N ASN A 64 39.47 -17.04 -22.47
CA ASN A 64 40.67 -17.67 -23.02
C ASN A 64 40.52 -18.09 -24.49
N ASN A 65 39.29 -18.42 -24.92
CA ASN A 65 39.05 -19.10 -26.19
C ASN A 65 38.40 -18.22 -27.27
N TYR A 66 37.59 -17.21 -26.89
CA TYR A 66 36.77 -16.49 -27.88
C TYR A 66 37.59 -15.71 -28.92
N GLN A 67 38.69 -15.05 -28.51
CA GLN A 67 39.59 -14.35 -29.44
C GLN A 67 40.30 -15.32 -30.38
N GLN A 68 40.69 -16.50 -29.88
CA GLN A 68 41.35 -17.52 -30.69
C GLN A 68 40.39 -18.08 -31.74
N GLN A 69 39.15 -18.39 -31.35
CA GLN A 69 38.12 -18.87 -32.26
C GLN A 69 37.75 -17.81 -33.30
N ALA A 70 37.58 -16.53 -32.90
CA ALA A 70 37.31 -15.46 -33.85
C ALA A 70 38.45 -15.28 -34.87
N LYS A 71 39.71 -15.40 -34.44
CA LYS A 71 40.88 -15.36 -35.33
C LYS A 71 40.91 -16.55 -36.29
N LYS A 72 40.55 -17.75 -35.82
CA LYS A 72 40.44 -18.96 -36.65
C LYS A 72 39.38 -18.79 -37.75
N ILE A 73 38.19 -18.28 -37.39
CA ILE A 73 37.13 -18.00 -38.35
C ILE A 73 37.56 -16.91 -39.34
N GLY A 74 38.17 -15.83 -38.86
CA GLY A 74 38.67 -14.74 -39.72
C GLY A 74 39.67 -15.22 -40.77
N LYS A 75 40.64 -16.06 -40.37
CA LYS A 75 41.59 -16.69 -41.31
C LYS A 75 40.90 -17.56 -42.35
N GLN A 76 39.87 -18.31 -41.95
CA GLN A 76 39.13 -19.17 -42.87
C GLN A 76 38.31 -18.36 -43.89
N ILE A 77 37.67 -17.28 -43.42
CA ILE A 77 36.97 -16.33 -44.29
C ILE A 77 37.94 -15.69 -45.30
N ASP A 78 39.13 -15.29 -44.87
CA ASP A 78 40.14 -14.69 -45.75
C ASP A 78 40.65 -15.69 -46.79
N ALA A 79 40.92 -16.94 -46.40
CA ALA A 79 41.32 -17.99 -47.32
C ALA A 79 40.25 -18.28 -48.38
N TRP A 80 38.97 -18.34 -47.99
CA TRP A 80 37.88 -18.56 -48.94
C TRP A 80 37.61 -17.34 -49.82
N ASN A 81 37.78 -16.12 -49.33
CA ASN A 81 37.69 -14.92 -50.18
C ASN A 81 38.78 -14.89 -51.27
N ILE A 82 40.00 -15.35 -50.95
CA ILE A 82 41.08 -15.48 -51.95
C ILE A 82 40.71 -16.54 -52.99
N GLU A 83 40.22 -17.70 -52.56
CA GLU A 83 39.79 -18.78 -53.45
C GLU A 83 38.64 -18.33 -54.39
N ILE A 84 37.65 -17.61 -53.87
CA ILE A 84 36.58 -17.00 -54.68
C ILE A 84 37.18 -16.00 -55.69
N GLY A 85 38.13 -15.16 -55.25
CA GLY A 85 38.80 -14.19 -56.13
C GLY A 85 39.54 -14.86 -57.29
N ASN A 86 40.25 -15.95 -57.02
CA ASN A 86 40.94 -16.75 -58.04
C ASN A 86 39.94 -17.38 -59.01
N GLN A 87 38.87 -18.01 -58.50
CA GLN A 87 37.84 -18.63 -59.35
C GLN A 87 37.08 -17.61 -60.20
N LEU A 88 36.84 -16.39 -59.70
CA LEU A 88 36.26 -15.29 -60.48
C LEU A 88 37.22 -14.79 -61.57
N ALA A 89 38.52 -14.72 -61.30
CA ALA A 89 39.53 -14.37 -62.30
C ALA A 89 39.62 -15.44 -63.40
N ASP A 90 39.59 -16.72 -63.00
CA ASP A 90 39.60 -17.85 -63.94
C ASP A 90 38.36 -17.85 -64.83
N CYS A 91 37.19 -17.38 -64.35
CA CYS A 91 35.97 -17.25 -65.14
C CYS A 91 36.07 -16.33 -66.37
N ILE A 92 37.13 -15.52 -66.47
CA ILE A 92 37.38 -14.64 -67.63
C ILE A 92 37.83 -15.46 -68.87
N ASP A 93 38.56 -16.58 -68.68
CA ASP A 93 39.22 -17.35 -69.75
C ASP A 93 38.83 -18.86 -69.77
N ILE A 94 37.62 -19.22 -69.31
CA ILE A 94 37.22 -20.62 -69.11
C ILE A 94 36.88 -21.37 -70.41
N SER A 95 37.56 -22.52 -70.61
CA SER A 95 37.32 -23.46 -71.72
C SER A 95 36.27 -24.55 -71.41
N ASN A 96 35.96 -24.79 -70.12
CA ASN A 96 34.94 -25.77 -69.67
C ASN A 96 34.05 -25.24 -68.52
N PRO A 97 32.84 -24.73 -68.82
CA PRO A 97 31.92 -24.15 -67.85
C PRO A 97 31.38 -25.13 -66.79
N GLN A 98 31.33 -26.43 -67.08
CA GLN A 98 30.79 -27.43 -66.14
C GLN A 98 31.74 -27.70 -64.97
N THR A 99 33.04 -27.72 -65.22
CA THR A 99 34.06 -27.87 -64.17
C THR A 99 34.08 -26.65 -63.26
N ALA A 100 33.89 -25.45 -63.83
CA ALA A 100 33.79 -24.20 -63.08
C ALA A 100 32.58 -24.20 -62.14
N LEU A 101 31.41 -24.65 -62.64
CA LEU A 101 30.20 -24.78 -61.85
C LEU A 101 30.35 -25.80 -60.72
N ALA A 102 30.92 -26.97 -60.99
CA ALA A 102 31.20 -27.98 -59.96
C ALA A 102 32.18 -27.47 -58.90
N SER A 103 33.18 -26.67 -59.28
CA SER A 103 34.13 -26.06 -58.34
C SER A 103 33.47 -25.02 -57.44
N ALA A 104 32.63 -24.14 -58.01
CA ALA A 104 31.86 -23.14 -57.26
C ALA A 104 30.85 -23.79 -56.30
N GLN A 105 30.19 -24.88 -56.72
CA GLN A 105 29.30 -25.67 -55.85
C GLN A 105 30.07 -26.33 -54.71
N LYS A 106 31.24 -26.92 -54.98
CA LYS A 106 32.12 -27.50 -53.95
C LYS A 106 32.64 -26.44 -52.97
N LEU A 107 32.86 -25.21 -53.42
CA LEU A 107 33.23 -24.09 -52.57
C LEU A 107 32.04 -23.65 -51.69
N ALA A 108 30.83 -23.62 -52.24
CA ALA A 108 29.61 -23.39 -51.49
C ALA A 108 29.44 -24.42 -50.35
N GLU A 109 29.64 -25.71 -50.65
CA GLU A 109 29.65 -26.78 -49.65
C GLU A 109 30.73 -26.56 -48.57
N LYS A 110 31.96 -26.18 -48.95
CA LYS A 110 33.01 -25.87 -47.96
C LYS A 110 32.65 -24.69 -47.05
N ILE A 111 32.02 -23.66 -47.61
CA ILE A 111 31.58 -22.48 -46.85
C ILE A 111 30.46 -22.85 -45.86
N THR A 112 29.66 -23.89 -46.10
CA THR A 112 28.72 -24.39 -45.08
C THR A 112 29.41 -24.87 -43.80
N GLY A 113 30.70 -25.24 -43.87
CA GLY A 113 31.53 -25.53 -42.70
C GLY A 113 31.78 -24.32 -41.77
N LEU A 114 31.52 -23.09 -42.24
CA LEU A 114 31.52 -21.88 -41.40
C LEU A 114 30.45 -21.97 -40.31
N THR A 115 29.31 -22.60 -40.60
CA THR A 115 28.16 -22.69 -39.69
C THR A 115 28.54 -23.35 -38.37
N ALA A 116 29.24 -24.49 -38.43
CA ALA A 116 29.71 -25.19 -37.24
C ALA A 116 30.70 -24.34 -36.41
N MET A 117 31.62 -23.62 -37.08
CA MET A 117 32.57 -22.74 -36.37
C MET A 117 31.87 -21.53 -35.72
N LYS A 118 30.80 -21.02 -36.35
CA LYS A 118 29.96 -19.96 -35.80
C LYS A 118 29.16 -20.43 -34.59
N GLU A 119 28.58 -21.62 -34.65
CA GLU A 119 27.87 -22.22 -33.51
C GLU A 119 28.82 -22.44 -32.33
N GLU A 120 30.04 -22.93 -32.59
CA GLU A 120 31.10 -23.04 -31.59
C GLU A 120 31.46 -21.66 -31.01
N PHE A 121 31.65 -20.64 -31.86
CA PHE A 121 31.92 -19.28 -31.41
C PHE A 121 30.79 -18.69 -30.56
N GLN A 122 29.53 -18.89 -30.97
CA GLN A 122 28.34 -18.50 -30.21
C GLN A 122 28.30 -19.20 -28.84
N THR A 123 28.64 -20.48 -28.79
CA THR A 123 28.72 -21.25 -27.54
C THR A 123 29.79 -20.69 -26.62
N ILE A 124 30.95 -20.32 -27.15
CA ILE A 124 32.05 -19.73 -26.38
C ILE A 124 31.68 -18.34 -25.82
N ILE A 125 30.98 -17.49 -26.57
CA ILE A 125 30.62 -16.13 -26.09
C ILE A 125 29.36 -16.11 -25.19
N ARG A 126 28.52 -17.15 -25.25
CA ARG A 126 27.24 -17.21 -24.52
C ARG A 126 27.38 -16.94 -23.02
N PRO A 127 28.35 -17.50 -22.27
CA PRO A 127 28.53 -17.20 -20.86
C PRO A 127 28.74 -15.71 -20.56
N LEU A 128 29.46 -14.97 -21.42
CA LEU A 128 29.70 -13.53 -21.24
C LEU A 128 28.43 -12.71 -21.43
N ILE A 129 27.61 -13.07 -22.42
CA ILE A 129 26.31 -12.42 -22.67
C ILE A 129 25.34 -12.72 -21.52
N THR A 130 25.25 -13.99 -21.10
CA THR A 130 24.39 -14.41 -19.99
C THR A 130 24.79 -13.72 -18.69
N ALA A 131 26.09 -13.64 -18.38
CA ALA A 131 26.58 -12.93 -17.21
C ALA A 131 26.15 -11.45 -17.20
N ASN A 132 26.24 -10.77 -18.34
CA ASN A 132 25.77 -9.39 -18.44
C ASN A 132 24.26 -9.26 -18.18
N LEU A 133 23.44 -10.17 -18.71
CA LEU A 133 22.01 -10.19 -18.44
C LEU A 133 21.71 -10.44 -16.95
N CYS A 134 22.44 -11.36 -16.32
CA CYS A 134 22.31 -11.63 -14.88
C CYS A 134 22.66 -10.40 -14.04
N LEU A 135 23.73 -9.68 -14.38
CA LEU A 135 24.10 -8.42 -13.72
C LEU A 135 23.00 -7.36 -13.85
N GLN A 136 22.40 -7.22 -15.04
CA GLN A 136 21.29 -6.29 -15.27
C GLN A 136 20.05 -6.65 -14.43
N GLN A 137 19.81 -7.94 -14.18
CA GLN A 137 18.73 -8.38 -13.29
C GLN A 137 18.98 -8.07 -11.80
N GLN A 138 20.23 -7.75 -11.41
CA GLN A 138 20.55 -7.33 -10.04
C GLN A 138 20.27 -5.84 -9.79
N LEU A 139 19.84 -5.08 -10.79
CA LEU A 139 19.62 -3.62 -10.70
C LEU A 139 18.26 -3.27 -10.08
N ASP A 140 18.01 -3.81 -8.90
CA ASP A 140 16.83 -3.55 -8.11
C ASP A 140 17.20 -3.55 -6.61
N LEU A 141 16.35 -2.96 -5.76
CA LEU A 141 16.57 -2.86 -4.32
C LEU A 141 16.68 -4.24 -3.65
N THR A 142 15.88 -5.21 -4.07
CA THR A 142 15.85 -6.54 -3.43
C THR A 142 17.18 -7.29 -3.62
N PRO A 143 17.72 -7.46 -4.85
CA PRO A 143 19.06 -8.00 -5.04
C PRO A 143 20.16 -7.16 -4.37
N LEU A 144 20.02 -5.84 -4.36
CA LEU A 144 21.01 -4.94 -3.74
C LEU A 144 21.15 -5.17 -2.23
N ILE A 145 20.08 -5.57 -1.52
CA ILE A 145 20.15 -5.97 -0.11
C ILE A 145 21.04 -7.21 0.07
N ALA A 146 21.00 -8.17 -0.84
CA ALA A 146 21.86 -9.35 -0.80
C ALA A 146 23.33 -8.96 -1.01
N ILE A 147 23.58 -8.08 -1.99
CA ILE A 147 24.93 -7.51 -2.24
C ILE A 147 25.45 -6.77 -1.02
N ALA A 148 24.63 -5.92 -0.39
CA ALA A 148 25.00 -5.20 0.84
C ALA A 148 25.43 -6.14 1.98
N LYS A 149 24.73 -7.27 2.15
CA LYS A 149 25.08 -8.29 3.15
C LYS A 149 26.37 -9.03 2.83
N LEU A 150 26.65 -9.27 1.54
CA LEU A 150 27.90 -9.89 1.08
C LEU A 150 29.10 -8.98 1.31
N LEU A 151 28.94 -7.66 1.09
CA LEU A 151 30.00 -6.67 1.28
C LEU A 151 30.29 -6.37 2.75
N ALA A 152 29.35 -6.64 3.66
CA ALA A 152 29.49 -6.41 5.10
C ALA A 152 29.06 -7.64 5.94
N PRO A 153 29.77 -8.77 5.83
CA PRO A 153 29.35 -10.05 6.42
C PRO A 153 29.25 -10.00 7.95
N ALA A 154 30.11 -9.22 8.61
CA ALA A 154 30.08 -9.03 10.06
C ALA A 154 28.81 -8.33 10.58
N LYS A 155 28.03 -7.68 9.71
CA LYS A 155 26.80 -6.95 10.06
C LYS A 155 25.54 -7.61 9.51
N LYS A 156 25.61 -8.86 9.04
CA LYS A 156 24.50 -9.52 8.32
C LYS A 156 23.15 -9.47 9.04
N ASP A 157 23.13 -9.66 10.36
CA ASP A 157 21.90 -9.63 11.16
C ASP A 157 21.34 -8.21 11.31
N GLN A 158 22.23 -7.23 11.55
CA GLN A 158 21.89 -5.81 11.58
C GLN A 158 21.26 -5.37 10.25
N LEU A 159 21.88 -5.75 9.12
CA LEU A 159 21.39 -5.43 7.79
C LEU A 159 20.05 -6.11 7.47
N SER A 160 19.82 -7.32 7.98
CA SER A 160 18.55 -8.04 7.82
C SER A 160 17.40 -7.34 8.56
N SER A 161 17.68 -6.84 9.77
CA SER A 161 16.72 -6.05 10.53
C SER A 161 16.45 -4.70 9.87
N GLY A 162 17.50 -4.01 9.40
CA GLY A 162 17.36 -2.77 8.61
C GLY A 162 16.56 -2.98 7.31
N ALA A 163 16.69 -4.13 6.66
CA ALA A 163 15.95 -4.47 5.44
C ALA A 163 14.44 -4.62 5.71
N THR A 164 14.06 -5.04 6.92
CA THR A 164 12.65 -5.10 7.33
C THR A 164 12.05 -3.69 7.39
N ILE A 165 12.81 -2.72 7.91
CA ILE A 165 12.39 -1.31 7.93
C ILE A 165 12.40 -0.70 6.54
N LEU A 166 13.37 -1.04 5.69
CA LEU A 166 13.42 -0.59 4.31
C LEU A 166 12.14 -0.96 3.54
N ARG A 167 11.61 -2.17 3.75
CA ARG A 167 10.34 -2.61 3.14
C ARG A 167 9.15 -1.76 3.57
N LEU A 168 9.14 -1.23 4.79
CA LEU A 168 8.08 -0.31 5.24
C LEU A 168 8.13 1.04 4.52
N LEU A 169 9.27 1.41 3.93
CA LEU A 169 9.47 2.68 3.23
C LEU A 169 9.29 2.55 1.72
N THR A 170 9.28 1.34 1.17
CA THR A 170 9.25 1.09 -0.28
C THR A 170 8.00 0.31 -0.70
N LYS A 171 7.55 0.54 -1.94
CA LYS A 171 6.51 -0.28 -2.56
C LYS A 171 7.14 -1.53 -3.15
N GLN A 172 7.04 -2.68 -2.49
CA GLN A 172 7.42 -3.95 -3.13
C GLN A 172 6.22 -4.54 -3.89
N PRO A 173 6.39 -4.96 -5.15
CA PRO A 173 5.30 -5.48 -5.99
C PRO A 173 4.70 -6.82 -5.52
N ASP A 174 5.37 -7.54 -4.61
CA ASP A 174 4.97 -8.88 -4.14
C ASP A 174 4.36 -8.92 -2.72
N ASP A 175 3.97 -7.79 -2.14
CA ASP A 175 3.34 -7.75 -0.80
C ASP A 175 1.88 -8.25 -0.83
N ASN A 176 1.73 -9.57 -1.01
CA ASN A 176 0.48 -10.30 -0.80
C ASN A 176 0.03 -10.32 0.68
N GLU A 177 0.83 -9.79 1.61
CA GLU A 177 0.57 -9.78 3.06
C GLU A 177 -0.23 -8.55 3.55
N GLY A 178 -0.71 -7.67 2.68
CA GLY A 178 -1.51 -6.51 3.10
C GLY A 178 -0.76 -5.50 3.99
N ARG A 179 0.59 -5.57 4.00
CA ARG A 179 1.43 -4.60 4.71
C ARG A 179 1.47 -3.31 3.91
N HIS A 180 0.95 -2.24 4.49
CA HIS A 180 0.97 -0.92 3.86
C HIS A 180 2.33 -0.28 4.15
N ASN A 181 3.03 0.19 3.12
CA ASN A 181 4.19 1.05 3.32
C ASN A 181 3.76 2.39 3.94
N LEU A 182 4.72 3.14 4.45
CA LEU A 182 4.50 4.39 5.19
C LEU A 182 3.72 5.43 4.37
N LEU A 183 3.99 5.51 3.06
CA LEU A 183 3.31 6.45 2.17
C LEU A 183 1.85 6.06 1.96
N ASP A 184 1.57 4.77 1.71
CA ASP A 184 0.21 4.28 1.54
C ASP A 184 -0.59 4.40 2.85
N LEU A 185 0.03 4.09 3.98
CA LEU A 185 -0.57 4.26 5.30
C LEU A 185 -0.87 5.74 5.59
N GLY A 186 -0.01 6.65 5.11
CA GLY A 186 -0.19 8.10 5.21
C GLY A 186 -1.40 8.64 4.44
N HIS A 187 -1.97 7.88 3.49
CA HIS A 187 -3.17 8.27 2.73
C HIS A 187 -4.48 7.69 3.29
N GLU A 188 -4.40 6.71 4.20
CA GLU A 188 -5.58 6.10 4.80
C GLU A 188 -6.41 7.07 5.66
N PRO A 189 -5.82 8.00 6.45
CA PRO A 189 -6.60 8.96 7.20
C PRO A 189 -7.55 9.81 6.33
N GLU A 190 -7.11 10.30 5.17
CA GLU A 190 -7.97 11.05 4.24
C GLU A 190 -9.10 10.20 3.68
N ARG A 191 -8.79 8.93 3.35
CA ARG A 191 -9.81 7.97 2.88
C ARG A 191 -10.87 7.73 3.94
N LEU A 192 -10.47 7.61 5.21
CA LEU A 192 -11.40 7.44 6.32
C LEU A 192 -12.24 8.68 6.58
N GLU A 193 -11.65 9.88 6.55
CA GLU A 193 -12.40 11.14 6.65
C GLU A 193 -13.50 11.23 5.59
N ALA A 194 -13.16 10.95 4.32
CA ALA A 194 -14.12 10.94 3.23
C ALA A 194 -15.23 9.90 3.41
N ARG A 195 -14.94 8.76 4.05
CA ARG A 195 -15.94 7.73 4.36
C ARG A 195 -16.89 8.15 5.46
N PHE A 196 -16.40 8.77 6.53
CA PHE A 196 -17.25 9.34 7.57
C PHE A 196 -18.14 10.47 7.04
N GLN A 197 -17.63 11.34 6.15
CA GLN A 197 -18.42 12.39 5.52
C GLN A 197 -19.58 11.86 4.67
N ARG A 198 -19.48 10.62 4.17
CA ARG A 198 -20.54 9.96 3.40
C ARG A 198 -21.54 9.20 4.27
N LEU A 199 -21.36 9.16 5.59
CA LEU A 199 -22.35 8.58 6.48
C LEU A 199 -23.59 9.46 6.53
N THR A 200 -24.72 8.90 6.12
CA THR A 200 -26.01 9.56 6.19
C THR A 200 -26.76 9.10 7.44
N ILE A 201 -26.88 10.00 8.41
CA ILE A 201 -27.72 9.80 9.59
C ILE A 201 -29.04 10.53 9.30
N ASN A 202 -30.04 9.77 8.84
CA ASN A 202 -31.36 10.30 8.50
C ASN A 202 -32.43 9.50 9.23
N LYS A 203 -33.59 10.14 9.45
CA LYS A 203 -34.80 9.49 10.02
C LYS A 203 -34.58 8.96 11.44
N LEU A 204 -33.73 9.61 12.23
CA LEU A 204 -33.56 9.31 13.64
C LEU A 204 -33.96 10.53 14.49
N PRO A 205 -34.51 10.32 15.69
CA PRO A 205 -34.67 11.35 16.70
C PRO A 205 -33.39 12.13 16.90
N ARG A 206 -33.50 13.45 17.05
CA ARG A 206 -32.33 14.34 17.06
C ARG A 206 -31.33 13.99 18.16
N LEU A 207 -31.80 13.55 19.33
CA LEU A 207 -30.90 13.13 20.41
C LEU A 207 -30.05 11.91 20.01
N ILE A 208 -30.60 10.97 19.24
CA ILE A 208 -29.85 9.82 18.70
C ILE A 208 -28.82 10.30 17.69
N GLU A 209 -29.18 11.22 16.81
CA GLU A 209 -28.23 11.78 15.84
C GLU A 209 -27.03 12.40 16.55
N GLU A 210 -27.25 13.21 17.59
CA GLU A 210 -26.16 13.84 18.36
C GLU A 210 -25.26 12.80 19.06
N ILE A 211 -25.83 11.72 19.61
CA ILE A 211 -25.06 10.61 20.20
C ILE A 211 -24.17 9.95 19.14
N LEU A 212 -24.73 9.62 17.96
CA LEU A 212 -23.97 9.01 16.88
C LEU A 212 -22.87 9.95 16.36
N PHE A 213 -23.17 11.25 16.24
CA PHE A 213 -22.18 12.26 15.88
C PHE A 213 -21.05 12.34 16.90
N HIS A 214 -21.33 12.25 18.21
CA HIS A 214 -20.29 12.23 19.24
C HIS A 214 -19.29 11.08 19.04
N HIS A 215 -19.77 9.85 18.78
CA HIS A 215 -18.89 8.70 18.52
C HIS A 215 -18.10 8.86 17.20
N ILE A 216 -18.73 9.44 16.17
CA ILE A 216 -18.08 9.75 14.90
C ILE A 216 -16.98 10.80 15.10
N GLU A 217 -17.26 11.87 15.84
CA GLU A 217 -16.29 12.93 16.14
C GLU A 217 -15.10 12.42 16.94
N SER A 218 -15.32 11.52 17.91
CA SER A 218 -14.21 10.90 18.64
C SER A 218 -13.32 10.06 17.72
N SER A 219 -13.93 9.31 16.79
CA SER A 219 -13.21 8.53 15.78
C SER A 219 -12.43 9.41 14.80
N LEU A 220 -13.03 10.51 14.35
CA LEU A 220 -12.36 11.51 13.50
C LEU A 220 -11.23 12.21 14.24
N ALA A 221 -11.39 12.49 15.54
CA ALA A 221 -10.32 13.06 16.36
C ALA A 221 -9.14 12.08 16.45
N ALA A 222 -9.40 10.79 16.73
CA ALA A 222 -8.35 9.76 16.72
C ALA A 222 -7.64 9.69 15.34
N ASN A 223 -8.40 9.72 14.24
CA ASN A 223 -7.86 9.71 12.89
C ASN A 223 -6.93 10.90 12.60
N ARG A 224 -7.29 12.10 13.08
CA ARG A 224 -6.43 13.29 12.95
C ARG A 224 -5.11 13.15 13.70
N GLU A 225 -5.13 12.60 14.90
CA GLU A 225 -3.90 12.38 15.69
C GLU A 225 -2.96 11.38 15.00
N ILE A 226 -3.54 10.32 14.40
CA ILE A 226 -2.79 9.34 13.60
C ILE A 226 -2.22 10.01 12.35
N LYS A 227 -2.99 10.86 11.67
CA LYS A 227 -2.53 11.60 10.49
C LYS A 227 -1.33 12.49 10.80
N ILE A 228 -1.39 13.26 11.89
CA ILE A 228 -0.28 14.10 12.35
C ILE A 228 0.95 13.21 12.61
N PHE A 229 0.77 12.14 13.39
CA PHE A 229 1.84 11.20 13.69
C PHE A 229 2.52 10.63 12.44
N LEU A 230 1.74 10.17 11.45
CA LEU A 230 2.26 9.60 10.21
C LEU A 230 2.99 10.66 9.36
N HIS A 231 2.49 11.90 9.34
CA HIS A 231 3.15 13.01 8.66
C HIS A 231 4.53 13.28 9.27
N ASP A 232 4.61 13.43 10.59
CA ASP A 232 5.88 13.65 11.31
C ASP A 232 6.86 12.49 11.09
N LEU A 233 6.34 11.26 11.01
CA LEU A 233 7.14 10.08 10.71
C LEU A 233 7.76 10.14 9.31
N VAL A 234 6.99 10.56 8.30
CA VAL A 234 7.49 10.77 6.93
C VAL A 234 8.57 11.85 6.91
N GLU A 235 8.36 12.96 7.61
CA GLU A 235 9.37 14.03 7.69
C GLU A 235 10.67 13.55 8.33
N ARG A 236 10.59 12.78 9.42
CA ARG A 236 11.74 12.17 10.12
C ARG A 236 12.49 11.13 9.28
N MET A 237 11.83 10.57 8.27
CA MET A 237 12.38 9.59 7.34
C MET A 237 12.74 10.19 5.97
N SER A 238 12.55 11.50 5.78
CA SER A 238 12.76 12.19 4.50
C SER A 238 14.15 11.97 3.91
N ARG A 239 15.19 11.93 4.75
CA ARG A 239 16.57 11.66 4.33
C ARG A 239 16.71 10.24 3.79
N GLU A 240 16.23 9.23 4.51
CA GLU A 240 16.31 7.84 4.07
C GLU A 240 15.46 7.60 2.82
N ILE A 241 14.24 8.16 2.76
CA ILE A 241 13.36 8.10 1.59
C ILE A 241 14.06 8.71 0.36
N SER A 242 14.69 9.87 0.52
CA SER A 242 15.44 10.53 -0.55
C SER A 242 16.63 9.69 -1.01
N LEU A 243 17.36 9.07 -0.07
CA LEU A 243 18.49 8.21 -0.38
C LEU A 243 18.05 6.96 -1.15
N ILE A 244 16.93 6.34 -0.78
CA ILE A 244 16.34 5.22 -1.52
C ILE A 244 16.04 5.63 -2.96
N ALA A 245 15.39 6.78 -3.15
CA ALA A 245 15.07 7.30 -4.49
C ALA A 245 16.35 7.59 -5.31
N THR A 246 17.42 8.07 -4.68
CA THR A 246 18.73 8.23 -5.33
C THR A 246 19.32 6.89 -5.75
N ILE A 247 19.32 5.88 -4.88
CA ILE A 247 19.80 4.53 -5.20
C ILE A 247 19.04 3.96 -6.41
N GLU A 248 17.70 4.03 -6.40
CA GLU A 248 16.87 3.54 -7.52
C GLU A 248 17.19 4.27 -8.83
N LYS A 249 17.38 5.60 -8.77
CA LYS A 249 17.75 6.40 -9.92
C LYS A 249 19.13 5.99 -10.47
N ASP A 250 20.10 5.81 -9.59
CA ASP A 250 21.47 5.44 -9.96
C ASP A 250 21.52 4.02 -10.55
N LEU A 251 20.77 3.07 -9.97
CA LEU A 251 20.62 1.71 -10.51
C LEU A 251 20.03 1.73 -11.94
N ARG A 252 19.02 2.57 -12.19
CA ARG A 252 18.45 2.73 -13.54
C ARG A 252 19.44 3.38 -14.50
N ALA A 253 20.26 4.33 -14.04
CA ALA A 253 21.24 5.02 -14.87
C ALA A 253 22.32 4.07 -15.41
N ILE A 254 22.74 3.08 -14.61
CA ILE A 254 23.79 2.13 -15.01
C ILE A 254 23.28 0.95 -15.86
N GLN A 255 21.97 0.82 -16.09
CA GLN A 255 21.36 -0.36 -16.73
C GLN A 255 21.88 -0.68 -18.13
N THR A 256 22.25 0.35 -18.89
CA THR A 256 22.76 0.23 -20.27
C THR A 256 24.28 0.29 -20.36
N GLU A 257 24.98 0.40 -19.24
CA GLU A 257 26.44 0.51 -19.22
C GLU A 257 27.12 -0.85 -19.47
N SER A 258 28.44 -0.82 -19.61
CA SER A 258 29.23 -2.03 -19.84
C SER A 258 29.34 -2.90 -18.59
N PRO A 259 29.70 -4.20 -18.71
CA PRO A 259 29.81 -5.11 -17.58
C PRO A 259 30.73 -4.60 -16.46
N ALA A 260 31.84 -3.95 -16.83
CA ALA A 260 32.78 -3.39 -15.86
C ALA A 260 32.16 -2.25 -15.04
N ALA A 261 31.36 -1.40 -15.69
CA ALA A 261 30.66 -0.31 -15.05
C ALA A 261 29.49 -0.81 -14.21
N LEU A 262 28.75 -1.83 -14.69
CA LEU A 262 27.71 -2.52 -13.93
C LEU A 262 28.22 -3.08 -12.61
N ILE A 263 29.33 -3.83 -12.62
CA ILE A 263 29.91 -4.41 -11.39
C ILE A 263 30.34 -3.30 -10.42
N LYS A 264 31.06 -2.28 -10.91
CA LYS A 264 31.49 -1.15 -10.07
C LYS A 264 30.31 -0.39 -9.47
N GLY A 265 29.28 -0.13 -10.28
CA GLY A 265 28.04 0.50 -9.86
C GLY A 265 27.29 -0.32 -8.80
N LEU A 266 27.14 -1.63 -9.00
CA LEU A 266 26.52 -2.54 -8.04
C LEU A 266 27.28 -2.58 -6.70
N VAL A 267 28.61 -2.61 -6.73
CA VAL A 267 29.43 -2.57 -5.51
C VAL A 267 29.26 -1.23 -4.78
N ALA A 268 29.35 -0.11 -5.50
CA ALA A 268 29.18 1.23 -4.91
C ALA A 268 27.80 1.40 -4.28
N GLN A 269 26.74 1.05 -5.02
CA GLN A 269 25.37 1.12 -4.50
C GLN A 269 25.13 0.10 -3.38
N GLY A 270 25.77 -1.06 -3.42
CA GLY A 270 25.72 -2.06 -2.34
C GLY A 270 26.33 -1.54 -1.03
N GLN A 271 27.41 -0.76 -1.09
CA GLN A 271 28.02 -0.11 0.08
C GLN A 271 27.13 1.00 0.65
N ILE A 272 26.51 1.81 -0.22
CA ILE A 272 25.55 2.85 0.17
C ILE A 272 24.33 2.18 0.84
N MET A 273 23.80 1.11 0.23
CA MET A 273 22.71 0.31 0.79
C MET A 273 23.09 -0.28 2.15
N ALA A 274 24.29 -0.85 2.32
CA ALA A 274 24.74 -1.37 3.62
C ALA A 274 24.74 -0.29 4.71
N THR A 275 25.14 0.93 4.36
CA THR A 275 25.12 2.09 5.26
C THR A 275 23.68 2.51 5.60
N LEU A 276 22.81 2.59 4.60
CA LEU A 276 21.38 2.87 4.79
C LEU A 276 20.71 1.83 5.71
N LEU A 277 20.88 0.55 5.42
CA LEU A 277 20.34 -0.55 6.23
C LEU A 277 20.86 -0.51 7.67
N SER A 278 22.14 -0.17 7.86
CA SER A 278 22.71 0.01 9.20
C SER A 278 22.06 1.18 9.95
N SER A 279 21.76 2.29 9.27
CA SER A 279 21.02 3.42 9.84
C SER A 279 19.58 3.02 10.21
N LEU A 280 18.90 2.32 9.31
CA LEU A 280 17.52 1.87 9.49
C LEU A 280 17.36 0.87 10.64
N TYR A 281 18.39 0.04 10.90
CA TYR A 281 18.40 -0.84 12.07
C TYR A 281 18.18 -0.08 13.39
N HIS A 282 18.80 1.09 13.54
CA HIS A 282 18.63 1.92 14.74
C HIS A 282 17.23 2.57 14.83
N LYS A 283 16.41 2.44 13.79
CA LYS A 283 15.02 2.88 13.74
C LYS A 283 14.03 1.72 13.81
N GLN A 284 14.42 0.56 14.36
CA GLN A 284 13.56 -0.63 14.45
C GLN A 284 12.19 -0.39 15.13
N ASN A 285 12.12 0.58 16.06
CA ASN A 285 10.87 0.98 16.72
C ASN A 285 9.82 1.51 15.73
N LEU A 286 10.25 1.93 14.53
CA LEU A 286 9.37 2.36 13.44
C LEU A 286 8.37 1.27 13.05
N HIS A 287 8.80 0.00 13.02
CA HIS A 287 7.92 -1.12 12.68
C HIS A 287 6.75 -1.21 13.65
N SER A 288 7.03 -1.23 14.96
CA SER A 288 5.99 -1.28 15.99
C SER A 288 5.07 -0.06 15.95
N ALA A 289 5.62 1.12 15.65
CA ALA A 289 4.84 2.35 15.57
C ALA A 289 3.90 2.36 14.35
N MET A 290 4.39 1.91 13.19
CA MET A 290 3.58 1.75 11.98
C MET A 290 2.50 0.69 12.13
N ASP A 291 2.82 -0.46 12.77
CA ASP A 291 1.84 -1.48 13.09
C ASP A 291 0.73 -0.94 13.98
N THR A 292 1.09 -0.14 15.00
CA THR A 292 0.11 0.47 15.90
C THR A 292 -0.79 1.45 15.14
N ALA A 293 -0.23 2.28 14.27
CA ALA A 293 -1.00 3.21 13.44
C ALA A 293 -1.95 2.45 12.50
N ARG A 294 -1.48 1.37 11.86
CA ARG A 294 -2.29 0.52 11.01
C ARG A 294 -3.47 -0.09 11.77
N VAL A 295 -3.21 -0.73 12.92
CA VAL A 295 -4.28 -1.33 13.74
C VAL A 295 -5.30 -0.28 14.21
N ALA A 296 -4.84 0.92 14.52
CA ALA A 296 -5.73 2.02 14.89
C ALA A 296 -6.62 2.47 13.71
N LEU A 297 -6.05 2.62 12.51
CA LEU A 297 -6.80 2.95 11.29
C LEU A 297 -7.78 1.83 10.92
N ASP A 298 -7.38 0.57 11.04
CA ASP A 298 -8.25 -0.59 10.85
C ASP A 298 -9.43 -0.56 11.84
N SER A 299 -9.20 -0.18 13.10
CA SER A 299 -10.25 -0.04 14.12
C SER A 299 -11.26 1.06 13.77
N ILE A 300 -10.76 2.21 13.30
CA ILE A 300 -11.60 3.34 12.87
C ILE A 300 -12.41 2.97 11.62
N ASN A 301 -11.77 2.31 10.66
CA ASN A 301 -12.40 1.79 9.45
C ASN A 301 -13.53 0.80 9.77
N PHE A 302 -13.24 -0.13 10.67
CA PHE A 302 -14.18 -1.14 11.13
C PHE A 302 -15.38 -0.49 11.84
N PHE A 303 -15.13 0.47 12.73
CA PHE A 303 -16.18 1.24 13.39
C PHE A 303 -17.07 1.96 12.37
N CYS A 304 -16.50 2.68 11.40
CA CYS A 304 -17.24 3.33 10.32
C CYS A 304 -18.16 2.35 9.57
N SER A 305 -17.65 1.14 9.30
CA SER A 305 -18.38 0.10 8.57
C SER A 305 -19.54 -0.48 9.38
N ILE A 306 -19.34 -0.75 10.67
CA ILE A 306 -20.39 -1.19 11.59
C ILE A 306 -21.45 -0.11 11.78
N MET A 307 -21.02 1.14 11.97
CA MET A 307 -21.93 2.28 12.13
C MET A 307 -22.90 2.39 10.97
N LYS A 308 -22.37 2.34 9.73
CA LYS A 308 -23.14 2.42 8.50
C LYS A 308 -24.09 1.23 8.30
N ASN A 309 -23.55 0.01 8.42
CA ASN A 309 -24.22 -1.19 7.91
C ASN A 309 -25.03 -1.94 8.96
N ARG A 310 -24.84 -1.62 10.25
CA ARG A 310 -25.44 -2.34 11.38
C ARG A 310 -26.11 -1.40 12.38
N ILE A 311 -25.38 -0.44 12.94
CA ILE A 311 -25.90 0.39 14.04
C ILE A 311 -27.00 1.33 13.58
N ILE A 312 -26.76 2.17 12.57
CA ILE A 312 -27.77 3.12 12.06
C ILE A 312 -29.04 2.38 11.62
N PRO A 313 -28.97 1.31 10.79
CA PRO A 313 -30.17 0.55 10.42
C PRO A 313 -30.90 -0.11 11.60
N SER A 314 -30.16 -0.57 12.62
CA SER A 314 -30.79 -1.20 13.79
C SER A 314 -31.49 -0.16 14.66
N LEU A 315 -30.88 1.01 14.88
CA LEU A 315 -31.51 2.13 15.59
C LEU A 315 -32.78 2.60 14.88
N GLN A 316 -32.77 2.69 13.54
CA GLN A 316 -33.97 3.05 12.78
C GLN A 316 -35.12 2.06 13.03
N LYS A 317 -34.83 0.76 13.05
CA LYS A 317 -35.83 -0.27 13.36
C LYS A 317 -36.35 -0.17 14.79
N GLU A 318 -35.45 0.05 15.75
CA GLU A 318 -35.81 0.16 17.17
C GLU A 318 -36.70 1.38 17.43
N VAL A 319 -36.36 2.54 16.86
CA VAL A 319 -37.16 3.77 17.00
C VAL A 319 -38.59 3.62 16.48
N GLU A 320 -38.79 2.85 15.41
CA GLU A 320 -40.11 2.63 14.79
C GLU A 320 -40.89 1.47 15.45
N SER A 321 -40.24 0.62 16.23
CA SER A 321 -40.86 -0.58 16.80
C SER A 321 -41.75 -0.25 18.00
N ALA A 322 -43.00 -0.72 17.97
CA ALA A 322 -44.03 -0.41 18.98
C ALA A 322 -43.73 -0.94 20.40
N GLY A 323 -42.79 -1.88 20.54
CA GLY A 323 -42.37 -2.44 21.83
C GLY A 323 -40.97 -2.02 22.26
N SER A 324 -40.26 -1.22 21.45
CA SER A 324 -38.85 -0.91 21.73
C SER A 324 -38.71 0.12 22.85
N PRO A 325 -37.75 -0.07 23.77
CA PRO A 325 -37.38 0.96 24.74
C PRO A 325 -36.68 2.17 24.11
N LEU A 326 -36.37 2.14 22.80
CA LEU A 326 -35.82 3.26 22.04
C LEU A 326 -36.86 3.97 21.17
N ASN A 327 -38.13 3.55 21.21
CA ASN A 327 -39.20 4.27 20.55
C ASN A 327 -39.61 5.50 21.38
N PRO A 328 -39.51 6.73 20.84
CA PRO A 328 -39.86 7.95 21.57
C PRO A 328 -41.27 7.96 22.17
N ILE A 329 -42.25 7.39 21.46
CA ILE A 329 -43.65 7.32 21.90
C ILE A 329 -43.80 6.37 23.10
N VAL A 330 -43.09 5.24 23.07
CA VAL A 330 -43.11 4.26 24.16
C VAL A 330 -42.47 4.85 25.42
N VAL A 331 -41.32 5.51 25.27
CA VAL A 331 -40.61 6.13 26.39
C VAL A 331 -41.39 7.31 26.97
N SER A 332 -41.93 8.18 26.12
CA SER A 332 -42.76 9.30 26.58
C SER A 332 -44.02 8.82 27.29
N SER A 333 -44.71 7.80 26.75
CA SER A 333 -45.88 7.20 27.39
C SER A 333 -45.55 6.61 28.76
N LYS A 334 -44.44 5.85 28.87
CA LYS A 334 -44.00 5.26 30.15
C LYS A 334 -43.69 6.34 31.20
N MET A 335 -43.00 7.40 30.81
CA MET A 335 -42.66 8.51 31.72
C MET A 335 -43.88 9.31 32.13
N THR A 336 -44.80 9.59 31.20
CA THR A 336 -46.09 10.23 31.48
C THR A 336 -46.93 9.42 32.44
N ARG A 337 -47.07 8.12 32.19
CA ARG A 337 -47.81 7.21 33.07
C ARG A 337 -47.22 7.22 34.48
N SER A 338 -45.90 7.12 34.60
CA SER A 338 -45.20 7.22 35.89
C SER A 338 -45.38 8.57 36.60
N PHE A 339 -45.68 9.65 35.86
CA PHE A 339 -45.94 10.96 36.44
C PHE A 339 -47.33 11.03 37.10
N PHE A 340 -48.34 10.39 36.52
CA PHE A 340 -49.72 10.41 37.01
C PHE A 340 -50.10 9.22 37.91
N GLU A 341 -49.30 8.16 37.93
CA GLU A 341 -49.54 7.00 38.79
C GLU A 341 -49.10 7.20 40.25
N GLY A 342 -49.70 6.40 41.14
CA GLY A 342 -49.43 6.40 42.58
C GLY A 342 -50.03 7.59 43.35
N THR A 343 -49.83 7.59 44.67
CA THR A 343 -50.37 8.63 45.56
C THR A 343 -49.84 10.03 45.23
N GLY A 344 -48.56 10.13 44.86
CA GLY A 344 -47.95 11.37 44.38
C GLY A 344 -48.48 11.83 43.01
N GLY A 345 -48.88 10.89 42.14
CA GLY A 345 -49.56 11.19 40.88
C GLY A 345 -50.95 11.77 41.08
N ILE A 346 -51.76 11.18 41.97
CA ILE A 346 -53.10 11.68 42.33
C ILE A 346 -53.04 13.13 42.84
N ILE A 347 -52.09 13.45 43.72
CA ILE A 347 -51.90 14.81 44.24
C ILE A 347 -51.51 15.79 43.12
N ARG A 348 -50.63 15.37 42.19
CA ARG A 348 -50.25 16.18 41.03
C ARG A 348 -51.43 16.43 40.10
N SER A 349 -52.26 15.42 39.83
CA SER A 349 -53.49 15.56 39.03
C SER A 349 -54.45 16.58 39.63
N LEU A 350 -54.70 16.52 40.94
CA LEU A 350 -55.56 17.49 41.63
C LEU A 350 -54.99 18.92 41.55
N LYS A 351 -53.68 19.09 41.75
CA LYS A 351 -53.02 20.40 41.65
C LYS A 351 -53.07 20.97 40.23
N LEU A 352 -52.84 20.14 39.20
CA LEU A 352 -52.93 20.53 37.79
C LEU A 352 -54.37 20.92 37.42
N MET A 353 -55.36 20.15 37.87
CA MET A 353 -56.79 20.47 37.69
C MET A 353 -57.16 21.81 38.34
N MET A 354 -56.76 22.04 39.59
CA MET A 354 -56.98 23.31 40.28
C MET A 354 -56.31 24.50 39.58
N ASN A 355 -55.13 24.30 38.99
CA ASN A 355 -54.44 25.35 38.24
C ASN A 355 -55.14 25.65 36.91
N SER A 356 -55.62 24.63 36.21
CA SER A 356 -56.40 24.78 34.99
C SER A 356 -57.70 25.56 35.24
N LEU A 357 -58.43 25.26 36.31
CA LEU A 357 -59.63 26.01 36.73
C LEU A 357 -59.35 27.48 37.07
N LYS A 358 -58.09 27.83 37.39
CA LYS A 358 -57.64 29.21 37.62
C LYS A 358 -57.20 29.92 36.33
N GLY A 359 -57.56 29.40 35.15
CA GLY A 359 -57.24 29.97 33.85
C GLY A 359 -55.79 29.80 33.41
N GLN A 360 -55.06 28.85 34.01
CA GLN A 360 -53.70 28.49 33.56
C GLN A 360 -53.79 27.36 32.54
N GLU A 361 -52.76 27.22 31.71
CA GLU A 361 -52.68 26.11 30.76
C GLU A 361 -52.82 24.75 31.47
N ALA A 362 -53.72 23.92 30.94
CA ALA A 362 -53.88 22.56 31.41
C ALA A 362 -52.66 21.73 31.01
N VAL A 363 -52.38 20.69 31.79
CA VAL A 363 -51.45 19.63 31.42
C VAL A 363 -52.19 18.33 31.62
N ASN A 364 -52.75 17.79 30.54
CA ASN A 364 -53.34 16.46 30.54
C ASN A 364 -52.29 15.40 30.13
N GLU A 365 -52.67 14.13 30.23
CA GLU A 365 -51.79 13.00 29.94
C GLU A 365 -51.25 13.03 28.50
N ILE A 366 -52.10 13.37 27.54
CA ILE A 366 -51.74 13.44 26.11
C ILE A 366 -50.76 14.58 25.86
N GLU A 367 -51.03 15.77 26.41
CA GLU A 367 -50.15 16.94 26.31
C GLU A 367 -48.78 16.68 26.94
N LEU A 368 -48.75 16.01 28.10
CA LEU A 368 -47.49 15.64 28.75
C LEU A 368 -46.71 14.62 27.91
N GLN A 369 -47.38 13.60 27.37
CA GLN A 369 -46.73 12.62 26.49
C GLN A 369 -46.13 13.29 25.24
N LEU A 370 -46.89 14.14 24.56
CA LEU A 370 -46.41 14.89 23.39
C LEU A 370 -45.26 15.83 23.75
N MET A 371 -45.29 16.45 24.94
CA MET A 371 -44.20 17.29 25.43
C MET A 371 -42.92 16.49 25.66
N LEU A 372 -43.02 15.32 26.31
CA LEU A 372 -41.88 14.44 26.55
C LEU A 372 -41.31 13.86 25.26
N GLU A 373 -42.18 13.42 24.33
CA GLU A 373 -41.79 12.96 23.00
C GLU A 373 -41.07 14.07 22.23
N LYS A 374 -41.64 15.28 22.20
CA LYS A 374 -41.01 16.44 21.57
C LYS A 374 -39.63 16.74 22.18
N GLY A 375 -39.51 16.58 23.49
CA GLY A 375 -38.27 16.75 24.25
C GLY A 375 -37.15 15.81 23.80
N ILE A 376 -37.43 14.53 23.62
CA ILE A 376 -36.40 13.56 23.19
C ILE A 376 -36.19 13.54 21.68
N THR A 377 -37.23 13.82 20.89
CA THR A 377 -37.15 13.83 19.42
C THR A 377 -36.39 15.04 18.88
N ASN A 378 -36.41 16.18 19.58
CA ASN A 378 -35.81 17.43 19.08
C ASN A 378 -34.60 17.93 19.89
N CYS A 379 -34.19 17.26 20.96
CA CYS A 379 -33.03 17.68 21.73
C CYS A 379 -31.76 17.60 20.88
N LYS A 380 -31.05 18.72 20.74
CA LYS A 380 -29.81 18.87 19.96
C LYS A 380 -28.55 18.85 20.82
N THR A 381 -28.62 18.22 21.99
CA THR A 381 -27.48 18.23 22.91
C THR A 381 -27.34 16.86 23.53
N PHE A 382 -26.22 16.22 23.22
CA PHE A 382 -25.77 15.03 23.93
C PHE A 382 -25.47 15.39 25.39
N PHE A 383 -25.81 14.50 26.32
CA PHE A 383 -25.61 14.72 27.75
C PHE A 383 -24.13 14.60 28.13
N GLY A 384 -23.34 15.62 27.77
CA GLY A 384 -21.97 15.79 28.24
C GLY A 384 -21.96 16.29 29.68
N THR A 385 -20.91 15.94 30.42
CA THR A 385 -20.67 16.46 31.78
C THR A 385 -20.16 17.91 31.76
N SER A 386 -20.05 18.53 30.58
CA SER A 386 -19.53 19.89 30.45
C SER A 386 -20.54 20.93 30.91
N HIS A 387 -20.05 22.04 31.45
CA HIS A 387 -20.92 23.14 31.90
C HIS A 387 -21.75 23.73 30.75
N ASP A 388 -21.19 23.75 29.54
CA ASP A 388 -21.85 24.26 28.33
C ASP A 388 -23.03 23.35 27.91
N ASP A 389 -22.84 22.03 27.91
CA ASP A 389 -23.90 21.08 27.56
C ASP A 389 -25.05 21.11 28.56
N LEU A 390 -24.73 21.18 29.87
CA LEU A 390 -25.74 21.33 30.92
C LEU A 390 -26.55 22.61 30.74
N ASN A 391 -25.91 23.71 30.34
CA ASN A 391 -26.59 24.97 30.06
C ASN A 391 -27.48 24.85 28.81
N LYS A 392 -27.00 24.26 27.70
CA LYS A 392 -27.80 24.07 26.48
C LYS A 392 -29.05 23.22 26.74
N ILE A 393 -28.91 22.11 27.47
CA ILE A 393 -30.04 21.25 27.84
C ILE A 393 -31.03 22.03 28.71
N LYS A 394 -30.55 22.79 29.71
CA LYS A 394 -31.42 23.64 30.53
C LYS A 394 -32.21 24.64 29.69
N HIS A 395 -31.55 25.38 28.79
CA HIS A 395 -32.22 26.35 27.92
C HIS A 395 -33.22 25.69 26.98
N TYR A 396 -32.89 24.50 26.45
CA TYR A 396 -33.80 23.71 25.63
C TYR A 396 -35.06 23.31 26.39
N ILE A 397 -34.91 22.79 27.61
CA ILE A 397 -36.04 22.41 28.46
C ILE A 397 -36.86 23.64 28.85
N ASP A 398 -36.21 24.76 29.18
CA ASP A 398 -36.89 26.03 29.46
C ASP A 398 -37.73 26.49 28.26
N GLY A 399 -37.25 26.29 27.03
CA GLY A 399 -38.03 26.53 25.82
C GLY A 399 -39.30 25.66 25.67
N ILE A 400 -39.39 24.54 26.40
CA ILE A 400 -40.55 23.64 26.39
C ILE A 400 -41.54 23.98 27.51
N VAL A 401 -41.06 24.41 28.68
CA VAL A 401 -41.89 24.52 29.90
C VAL A 401 -42.00 25.93 30.49
N SER A 402 -41.31 26.93 29.94
CA SER A 402 -41.22 28.29 30.53
C SER A 402 -42.55 29.04 30.68
N HIS A 403 -43.57 28.66 29.93
CA HIS A 403 -44.90 29.27 30.02
C HIS A 403 -45.72 28.78 31.21
N TYR A 404 -45.28 27.73 31.91
CA TYR A 404 -45.91 27.27 33.15
C TYR A 404 -45.48 28.08 34.38
N LYS A 405 -46.37 28.20 35.37
CA LYS A 405 -46.08 28.95 36.61
C LYS A 405 -45.02 28.27 37.47
N LYS A 406 -44.20 29.12 38.11
CA LYS A 406 -43.25 28.72 39.15
C LYS A 406 -43.88 28.85 40.54
N PRO A 407 -43.55 27.96 41.50
CA PRO A 407 -42.70 26.79 41.34
C PRO A 407 -43.43 25.61 40.65
N PHE A 408 -44.77 25.57 40.70
CA PHE A 408 -45.57 24.47 40.16
C PHE A 408 -46.55 24.98 39.09
N PRO A 409 -46.67 24.32 37.92
CA PRO A 409 -46.08 23.01 37.58
C PRO A 409 -44.68 23.06 36.95
N TYR A 410 -44.09 24.24 36.75
CA TYR A 410 -42.82 24.40 36.02
C TYR A 410 -41.68 23.49 36.51
N ASN A 411 -41.37 23.47 37.82
CA ASN A 411 -40.21 22.71 38.32
C ASN A 411 -40.37 21.20 38.10
N ASP A 412 -41.60 20.69 38.28
CA ASP A 412 -41.91 19.27 38.13
C ASP A 412 -41.80 18.85 36.66
N LEU A 413 -42.33 19.68 35.74
CA LEU A 413 -42.23 19.44 34.30
C LEU A 413 -40.79 19.55 33.80
N PHE A 414 -40.04 20.55 34.27
CA PHE A 414 -38.62 20.71 33.94
C PHE A 414 -37.83 19.46 34.31
N ASN A 415 -38.01 18.97 35.55
CA ASN A 415 -37.31 17.78 36.03
C ASN A 415 -37.74 16.52 35.28
N LEU A 416 -39.02 16.39 34.93
CA LEU A 416 -39.52 15.25 34.17
C LEU A 416 -38.96 15.22 32.74
N VAL A 417 -38.98 16.35 32.03
CA VAL A 417 -38.39 16.47 30.68
C VAL A 417 -36.89 16.15 30.75
N LYS A 418 -36.17 16.72 31.73
CA LYS A 418 -34.74 16.43 31.95
C LYS A 418 -34.49 14.93 32.16
N SER A 419 -35.24 14.29 33.06
CA SER A 419 -35.11 12.87 33.36
C SER A 419 -35.41 12.00 32.15
N THR A 420 -36.38 12.40 31.32
CA THR A 420 -36.76 11.68 30.10
C THR A 420 -35.67 11.76 29.05
N ILE A 421 -35.08 12.93 28.82
CA ILE A 421 -33.93 13.12 27.93
C ILE A 421 -32.75 12.27 28.37
N ILE A 422 -32.42 12.28 29.67
CA ILE A 422 -31.31 11.49 30.23
C ILE A 422 -31.57 9.99 30.02
N SER A 423 -32.72 9.50 30.46
CA SER A 423 -33.04 8.06 30.39
C SER A 423 -33.07 7.55 28.94
N TYR A 424 -33.57 8.37 28.01
CA TYR A 424 -33.58 8.02 26.59
C TYR A 424 -32.17 8.00 26.00
N GLY A 425 -31.36 9.02 26.29
CA GLY A 425 -29.97 9.08 25.84
C GLY A 425 -29.11 7.93 26.38
N GLU A 426 -29.25 7.59 27.67
CA GLU A 426 -28.58 6.45 28.30
C GLU A 426 -28.98 5.12 27.62
N GLY A 427 -30.26 4.94 27.32
CA GLY A 427 -30.73 3.75 26.60
C GLY A 427 -30.11 3.60 25.21
N VAL A 428 -29.96 4.71 24.49
CA VAL A 428 -29.32 4.73 23.16
C VAL A 428 -27.83 4.43 23.26
N GLU A 429 -27.13 5.02 24.24
CA GLU A 429 -25.71 4.73 24.49
C GLU A 429 -25.47 3.26 24.87
N ILE A 430 -26.32 2.69 25.74
CA ILE A 430 -26.26 1.26 26.09
C ILE A 430 -26.48 0.42 24.83
N PHE A 431 -27.48 0.74 24.00
CA PHE A 431 -27.74 0.01 22.77
C PHE A 431 -26.51 0.01 21.84
N ILE A 432 -25.87 1.17 21.64
CA ILE A 432 -24.71 1.28 20.76
C ILE A 432 -23.53 0.52 21.36
N THR A 433 -23.22 0.74 22.64
CA THR A 433 -22.03 0.17 23.28
C THR A 433 -22.13 -1.34 23.48
N ASP A 434 -23.30 -1.86 23.81
CA ASP A 434 -23.54 -3.30 24.00
C ASP A 434 -23.91 -4.04 22.72
N TYR A 435 -23.99 -3.35 21.58
CA TYR A 435 -24.29 -3.99 20.30
C TYR A 435 -23.29 -5.12 20.00
N GLU A 436 -23.82 -6.35 19.93
CA GLU A 436 -23.04 -7.54 19.64
C GLU A 436 -22.62 -7.56 18.17
N ILE A 437 -21.32 -7.70 17.95
CA ILE A 437 -20.74 -7.70 16.62
C ILE A 437 -20.90 -9.12 16.02
N PRO A 438 -21.52 -9.28 14.85
CA PRO A 438 -21.63 -10.58 14.19
C PRO A 438 -20.26 -11.23 13.93
N LYS A 439 -20.16 -12.55 14.13
CA LYS A 439 -18.88 -13.30 14.04
C LYS A 439 -18.14 -13.11 12.71
N ASP A 440 -18.87 -12.99 11.60
CA ASP A 440 -18.32 -12.71 10.27
C ASP A 440 -17.61 -11.35 10.20
N MET A 441 -18.12 -10.34 10.92
CA MET A 441 -17.49 -9.03 11.02
C MET A 441 -16.33 -9.01 12.02
N GLN A 442 -16.40 -9.80 13.10
CA GLN A 442 -15.31 -9.87 14.08
C GLN A 442 -13.97 -10.28 13.43
N LEU A 443 -14.02 -11.15 12.42
CA LEU A 443 -12.83 -11.63 11.70
C LEU A 443 -12.17 -10.57 10.80
N MET A 444 -12.82 -9.42 10.58
CA MET A 444 -12.29 -8.34 9.75
C MET A 444 -11.20 -7.53 10.45
N ILE A 445 -10.99 -7.71 11.75
CA ILE A 445 -10.01 -6.97 12.54
C ILE A 445 -9.40 -7.84 13.65
N SER A 446 -8.14 -7.56 14.00
CA SER A 446 -7.44 -8.25 15.08
C SER A 446 -6.92 -7.23 16.12
N PRO A 447 -7.20 -7.42 17.43
CA PRO A 447 -8.00 -8.50 18.00
C PRO A 447 -9.51 -8.35 17.67
N PRO A 448 -10.26 -9.46 17.54
CA PRO A 448 -11.68 -9.42 17.19
C PRO A 448 -12.53 -8.87 18.33
N PRO A 449 -13.19 -7.71 18.18
CA PRO A 449 -14.05 -7.14 19.20
C PRO A 449 -15.40 -7.86 19.21
N THR A 450 -15.91 -8.19 20.39
CA THR A 450 -17.24 -8.82 20.53
C THR A 450 -18.38 -7.80 20.56
N ARG A 451 -18.08 -6.55 20.93
CA ARG A 451 -19.04 -5.45 21.09
C ARG A 451 -18.49 -4.14 20.56
N VAL A 452 -19.37 -3.24 20.15
CA VAL A 452 -18.98 -1.90 19.64
C VAL A 452 -18.31 -1.04 20.72
N GLY A 453 -18.72 -1.15 21.99
CA GLY A 453 -18.08 -0.44 23.10
C GLY A 453 -16.59 -0.79 23.28
N ALA A 454 -16.17 -2.01 22.92
CA ALA A 454 -14.76 -2.39 22.93
C ALA A 454 -13.98 -1.66 21.83
N VAL A 455 -14.60 -1.44 20.66
CA VAL A 455 -14.00 -0.71 19.53
C VAL A 455 -13.84 0.76 19.87
N THR A 456 -14.88 1.41 20.42
CA THR A 456 -14.81 2.83 20.80
C THR A 456 -13.79 3.07 21.91
N THR A 457 -13.68 2.15 22.87
CA THR A 457 -12.64 2.19 23.91
C THR A 457 -11.24 2.08 23.31
N ALA A 458 -11.03 1.17 22.35
CA ALA A 458 -9.75 1.02 21.66
C ALA A 458 -9.39 2.30 20.87
N ILE A 459 -10.33 2.87 20.12
CA ILE A 459 -10.15 4.12 19.37
C ILE A 459 -9.76 5.27 20.32
N ASN A 460 -10.42 5.42 21.46
CA ASN A 460 -10.06 6.44 22.45
C ASN A 460 -8.66 6.23 23.04
N LYS A 461 -8.26 4.97 23.28
CA LYS A 461 -6.89 4.64 23.70
C LYS A 461 -5.87 5.00 22.62
N TYR A 462 -6.16 4.75 21.35
CA TYR A 462 -5.28 5.14 20.25
C TYR A 462 -5.16 6.66 20.14
N LYS A 463 -6.27 7.40 20.24
CA LYS A 463 -6.26 8.87 20.29
C LYS A 463 -5.28 9.37 21.37
N ILE A 464 -5.38 8.89 22.60
CA ILE A 464 -4.49 9.30 23.70
C ILE A 464 -3.04 8.90 23.42
N THR A 465 -2.83 7.72 22.83
CA THR A 465 -1.49 7.21 22.49
C THR A 465 -0.81 8.12 21.47
N PHE A 466 -1.50 8.47 20.38
CA PHE A 466 -0.96 9.34 19.34
C PHE A 466 -0.85 10.80 19.79
N GLN A 467 -1.78 11.29 20.61
CA GLN A 467 -1.64 12.60 21.26
C GLN A 467 -0.35 12.72 22.07
N LYS A 468 -0.02 11.68 22.86
CA LYS A 468 1.24 11.65 23.61
C LYS A 468 2.45 11.51 22.69
N ALA A 469 2.35 10.76 21.59
CA ALA A 469 3.42 10.66 20.63
C ALA A 469 3.72 12.04 20.00
N ASN A 470 2.68 12.74 19.54
CA ASN A 470 2.74 14.05 18.90
C ASN A 470 3.19 15.17 19.87
N ALA A 471 2.98 15.02 21.18
CA ALA A 471 3.47 15.98 22.18
C ALA A 471 4.96 15.82 22.51
N ASN A 472 5.56 14.67 22.18
CA ASN A 472 6.96 14.37 22.41
C ASN A 472 7.81 14.45 21.13
N THR A 473 7.19 14.83 20.01
CA THR A 473 7.86 15.08 18.74
C THR A 473 8.26 16.52 18.59
#